data_AF-A0ABD5RC97-F1
#
_entry.id   AF-A0ABD5RC97-F1
#
_cell.length_a   1.000
_cell.length_b   1.000
_cell.length_c   1.000
_cell.angle_alpha   90.00
_cell.angle_beta   90.00
_cell.angle_gamma   90.00
#
_symmetry.space_group_name_H-M   'P 1'
#
loop_
_entity.id
_entity.type
_entity.pdbx_description
1 polymer ?
#
loop_
_entity_poly.entity_id
_entity_poly.type
_entity_poly.pdbx_seq_one_letter_code
_entity_poly.pdbx_strand_id
1 'polypeptide(L)'
;MSADDPADEGGRRHGVGDAAASANDQQAQQQVDLADGVDHQVAMVMDLNKCIGCQTCTVACKSLWTEGGGRDYMYWNNVETKPGAGYPRDWEESGGGWKSGEHTERKPGEVPSKEDYGEAWEFNHEEVMYEGSEEPLRPEENPEWGPNWDEDQGAGEYPNSYYFYLPRICNHCTHPSCVEACPRKAIYKRAEDGIVLIDQERCRGYRYCVEGCPYKKVYYNATTKTSEKCIFCYPRKEGEGPEGETFAPACAEECPPQLRLVGFLDDEEGPIYKLVEEYEVALPLHPEYRTQPNVYYIPPFAPPQHSEDGETVDVDRIPRTYLEELFGEGVHDALDTIERERQKVNRGGESEILDLLTDTNPARKYRLEVFDDA
;
A
#
# COMPACT_ATOMS: atom_id res chain seq x y z
N MET A 1 93.09 17.51 -14.50
CA MET A 1 92.60 17.29 -15.88
C MET A 1 91.12 17.51 -15.83
N SER A 2 90.67 18.56 -16.54
CA SER A 2 89.28 19.00 -16.83
C SER A 2 88.39 19.26 -15.59
N ALA A 3 88.11 20.51 -15.20
CA ALA A 3 87.27 21.53 -15.89
C ALA A 3 85.84 20.97 -16.07
N ASP A 4 84.73 21.59 -15.63
CA ASP A 4 84.40 23.00 -15.43
C ASP A 4 83.27 23.19 -14.39
N ASP A 5 83.32 24.37 -13.76
CA ASP A 5 82.33 25.16 -13.00
C ASP A 5 81.04 25.47 -13.83
N PRO A 6 80.07 26.32 -13.40
CA PRO A 6 79.58 26.70 -12.07
C PRO A 6 78.02 26.84 -12.00
N ALA A 7 77.54 27.25 -10.82
CA ALA A 7 76.47 28.27 -10.60
C ALA A 7 75.00 27.95 -10.94
N ASP A 8 73.98 28.54 -10.31
CA ASP A 8 73.78 29.30 -9.07
C ASP A 8 72.27 29.70 -9.06
N GLU A 9 71.79 30.10 -7.88
CA GLU A 9 70.65 30.98 -7.60
C GLU A 9 69.20 30.50 -7.81
N GLY A 10 68.38 30.84 -6.80
CA GLY A 10 66.99 31.23 -7.08
C GLY A 10 65.98 30.88 -6.00
N GLY A 11 66.03 31.53 -4.83
CA GLY A 11 64.86 31.58 -3.95
C GLY A 11 63.78 32.51 -4.49
N ARG A 12 62.49 32.18 -4.29
CA ARG A 12 61.41 33.12 -3.91
C ARG A 12 60.06 32.44 -3.71
N ARG A 13 59.30 33.06 -2.80
CA ARG A 13 57.94 32.77 -2.35
C ARG A 13 56.88 33.00 -3.45
N HIS A 14 55.77 32.27 -3.33
CA HIS A 14 54.34 32.69 -3.35
C HIS A 14 53.44 31.81 -4.20
N GLY A 15 52.26 31.50 -3.66
CA GLY A 15 51.19 30.83 -4.35
C GLY A 15 50.12 30.33 -3.39
N VAL A 16 49.35 31.26 -2.79
CA VAL A 16 48.00 30.95 -2.33
C VAL A 16 47.17 30.75 -3.58
N GLY A 17 46.58 29.58 -3.75
CA GLY A 17 45.72 29.24 -4.88
C GLY A 17 44.54 28.44 -4.36
N ASP A 18 43.38 29.07 -4.39
CA ASP A 18 42.07 28.47 -4.18
C ASP A 18 41.88 27.20 -5.01
N ALA A 19 41.38 26.15 -4.36
CA ALA A 19 40.55 25.15 -5.00
C ALA A 19 39.58 24.64 -3.94
N ALA A 20 38.44 25.34 -3.84
CA ALA A 20 37.22 24.78 -3.30
C ALA A 20 36.92 23.49 -4.09
N ALA A 21 37.29 22.35 -3.52
CA ALA A 21 36.77 21.07 -3.96
C ALA A 21 35.30 21.06 -3.55
N SER A 22 34.44 21.24 -4.54
CA SER A 22 32.99 21.21 -4.41
C SER A 22 32.55 19.93 -3.70
N ALA A 23 31.77 20.10 -2.64
CA ALA A 23 31.06 19.05 -1.91
C ALA A 23 29.90 18.46 -2.74
N ASN A 24 30.17 18.04 -3.97
CA ASN A 24 29.14 17.67 -4.95
C ASN A 24 29.38 16.31 -5.62
N ASP A 25 30.03 15.39 -4.92
CA ASP A 25 30.40 14.06 -5.46
C ASP A 25 30.02 12.91 -4.51
N GLN A 26 28.98 13.10 -3.68
CA GLN A 26 28.46 12.10 -2.72
C GLN A 26 26.95 11.85 -2.82
N GLN A 27 26.30 12.22 -3.93
CA GLN A 27 25.00 11.62 -4.27
C GLN A 27 25.28 10.33 -5.03
N ALA A 28 25.65 9.28 -4.31
CA ALA A 28 25.40 7.94 -4.82
C ALA A 28 23.89 7.81 -4.94
N GLN A 29 23.39 7.79 -6.18
CA GLN A 29 21.98 7.53 -6.50
C GLN A 29 21.53 6.30 -5.71
N GLN A 30 20.58 6.49 -4.80
CA GLN A 30 20.06 5.43 -3.97
C GLN A 30 19.10 4.64 -4.86
N GLN A 31 19.64 3.70 -5.63
CA GLN A 31 18.87 2.85 -6.52
C GLN A 31 17.86 2.06 -5.69
N VAL A 32 16.58 2.18 -6.05
CA VAL A 32 15.47 1.43 -5.44
C VAL A 32 15.75 -0.07 -5.50
N ASP A 33 15.52 -0.79 -4.40
CA ASP A 33 15.69 -2.24 -4.32
C ASP A 33 14.51 -2.95 -5.02
N LEU A 34 14.72 -3.31 -6.29
CA LEU A 34 13.76 -4.08 -7.09
C LEU A 34 13.98 -5.59 -6.91
N ALA A 35 12.93 -6.37 -7.09
CA ALA A 35 13.04 -7.82 -6.98
C ALA A 35 13.89 -8.39 -8.12
N ASP A 36 14.62 -9.48 -7.85
CA ASP A 36 15.44 -10.16 -8.86
C ASP A 36 14.66 -10.44 -10.16
N GLY A 37 15.16 -9.90 -11.28
CA GLY A 37 14.56 -10.09 -12.60
C GLY A 37 13.30 -9.26 -12.85
N VAL A 38 13.07 -8.20 -12.07
CA VAL A 38 12.04 -7.19 -12.29
C VAL A 38 12.70 -5.92 -12.81
N ASP A 39 12.21 -5.44 -13.94
CA ASP A 39 12.71 -4.25 -14.63
C ASP A 39 12.16 -2.97 -13.99
N HIS A 40 10.84 -2.96 -13.70
CA HIS A 40 10.16 -1.84 -13.04
C HIS A 40 9.15 -2.36 -12.02
N GLN A 41 8.90 -1.62 -10.94
CA GLN A 41 7.96 -2.02 -9.88
C GLN A 41 6.77 -1.08 -9.80
N VAL A 42 5.59 -1.54 -10.22
CA VAL A 42 4.36 -0.78 -10.01
C VAL A 42 4.06 -0.66 -8.51
N ALA A 43 3.66 0.53 -8.09
CA ALA A 43 3.38 0.84 -6.70
C ALA A 43 2.19 1.81 -6.56
N MET A 44 1.65 1.87 -5.35
CA MET A 44 0.51 2.74 -5.03
C MET A 44 0.73 3.43 -3.69
N VAL A 45 0.54 4.74 -3.65
CA VAL A 45 0.45 5.51 -2.40
C VAL A 45 -1.04 5.77 -2.11
N MET A 46 -1.44 5.56 -0.85
CA MET A 46 -2.79 5.81 -0.36
C MET A 46 -2.77 6.85 0.77
N ASP A 47 -3.37 8.01 0.54
CA ASP A 47 -3.45 9.06 1.57
C ASP A 47 -4.60 8.83 2.57
N LEU A 48 -4.26 8.44 3.80
CA LEU A 48 -5.25 8.16 4.85
C LEU A 48 -5.95 9.42 5.36
N ASN A 49 -5.38 10.61 5.12
CA ASN A 49 -6.02 11.89 5.44
C ASN A 49 -7.21 12.22 4.54
N LYS A 50 -7.29 11.56 3.38
CA LYS A 50 -8.36 11.74 2.39
C LYS A 50 -9.35 10.58 2.39
N CYS A 51 -9.06 9.47 3.07
CA CYS A 51 -9.96 8.32 3.06
C CYS A 51 -11.22 8.61 3.88
N ILE A 52 -12.39 8.43 3.25
CA ILE A 52 -13.70 8.66 3.88
C ILE A 52 -14.51 7.38 4.08
N GLY A 53 -13.88 6.20 3.94
CA GLY A 53 -14.55 4.93 4.22
C GLY A 53 -15.71 4.56 3.28
N CYS A 54 -15.91 5.27 2.16
CA CYS A 54 -17.12 5.15 1.33
C CYS A 54 -17.29 3.84 0.55
N GLN A 55 -16.35 2.89 0.66
CA GLN A 55 -16.34 1.58 0.00
C GLN A 55 -16.44 1.58 -1.55
N THR A 56 -16.42 2.74 -2.22
CA THR A 56 -16.51 2.82 -3.70
C THR A 56 -15.41 2.02 -4.39
N CYS A 57 -14.18 2.12 -3.89
CA CYS A 57 -13.06 1.36 -4.43
C CYS A 57 -13.25 -0.16 -4.26
N THR A 58 -13.90 -0.59 -3.18
CA THR A 58 -14.23 -2.00 -2.92
C THR A 58 -15.27 -2.49 -3.91
N VAL A 59 -16.35 -1.72 -4.11
CA VAL A 59 -17.39 -2.03 -5.09
C VAL A 59 -16.84 -2.04 -6.52
N ALA A 60 -16.03 -1.06 -6.90
CA ALA A 60 -15.42 -1.00 -8.24
C ALA A 60 -14.57 -2.24 -8.55
N CYS A 61 -13.74 -2.69 -7.60
CA CYS A 61 -12.96 -3.91 -7.75
C CYS A 61 -13.85 -5.16 -7.76
N LYS A 62 -14.88 -5.18 -6.91
CA LYS A 62 -15.86 -6.27 -6.83
C LYS A 62 -16.53 -6.50 -8.17
N SER A 63 -17.17 -5.46 -8.69
CA SER A 63 -17.95 -5.51 -9.92
C SER A 63 -17.13 -5.75 -11.17
N LEU A 64 -15.85 -5.36 -11.16
CA LEU A 64 -14.99 -5.59 -12.30
C LEU A 64 -14.39 -7.02 -12.33
N TRP A 65 -14.03 -7.58 -11.18
CA TRP A 65 -13.17 -8.77 -11.14
C TRP A 65 -13.71 -9.97 -10.34
N THR A 66 -14.60 -9.75 -9.38
CA THR A 66 -14.93 -10.77 -8.37
C THR A 66 -16.44 -10.97 -8.16
N GLU A 67 -17.24 -10.76 -9.20
CA GLU A 67 -18.66 -11.14 -9.21
C GLU A 67 -18.84 -12.63 -9.50
N GLY A 68 -19.62 -13.30 -8.65
CA GLY A 68 -20.09 -14.67 -8.85
C GLY A 68 -19.00 -15.74 -8.89
N GLY A 69 -19.41 -16.97 -9.24
CA GLY A 69 -18.48 -18.07 -9.49
C GLY A 69 -17.64 -18.49 -8.28
N GLY A 70 -18.14 -18.31 -7.05
CA GLY A 70 -17.42 -18.60 -5.81
C GLY A 70 -16.53 -17.47 -5.29
N ARG A 71 -16.65 -16.26 -5.87
CA ARG A 71 -15.88 -15.06 -5.48
C ARG A 71 -16.64 -14.11 -4.57
N ASP A 72 -17.85 -14.47 -4.16
CA ASP A 72 -18.76 -13.57 -3.44
C ASP A 72 -18.19 -13.11 -2.09
N TYR A 73 -17.40 -13.95 -1.43
CA TYR A 73 -16.69 -13.59 -0.22
C TYR A 73 -15.35 -12.87 -0.48
N MET A 74 -14.84 -12.80 -1.71
CA MET A 74 -13.53 -12.25 -2.05
C MET A 74 -13.58 -10.75 -2.26
N TYR A 75 -12.96 -9.98 -1.37
CA TYR A 75 -12.77 -8.53 -1.52
C TYR A 75 -11.30 -8.24 -1.75
N TRP A 76 -10.85 -8.37 -3.00
CA TRP A 76 -9.45 -8.11 -3.38
C TRP A 76 -9.00 -6.71 -2.96
N ASN A 77 -9.92 -5.73 -3.06
CA ASN A 77 -9.83 -4.44 -2.40
C ASN A 77 -10.90 -4.34 -1.32
N ASN A 78 -10.50 -4.13 -0.06
CA ASN A 78 -11.40 -3.87 1.06
C ASN A 78 -10.99 -2.57 1.77
N VAL A 79 -11.92 -1.93 2.47
CA VAL A 79 -11.62 -0.83 3.38
C VAL A 79 -12.14 -1.22 4.75
N GLU A 80 -11.27 -1.17 5.75
CA GLU A 80 -11.58 -1.56 7.14
C GLU A 80 -11.36 -0.39 8.09
N THR A 81 -12.13 -0.33 9.18
CA THR A 81 -11.91 0.62 10.26
C THR A 81 -10.70 0.20 11.10
N LYS A 82 -9.84 1.16 11.45
CA LYS A 82 -8.69 0.95 12.34
C LYS A 82 -8.74 1.90 13.54
N PRO A 83 -8.53 1.41 14.77
CA PRO A 83 -8.38 0.00 15.16
C PRO A 83 -9.62 -0.85 14.90
N GLY A 84 -9.40 -2.14 14.63
CA GLY A 84 -10.45 -3.09 14.23
C GLY A 84 -9.84 -4.42 13.75
N ALA A 85 -10.66 -5.48 13.74
CA ALA A 85 -10.26 -6.84 13.39
C ALA A 85 -9.91 -6.98 11.90
N GLY A 86 -10.46 -6.11 11.05
CA GLY A 86 -10.20 -6.09 9.61
C GLY A 86 -10.73 -7.31 8.87
N TYR A 87 -10.18 -7.55 7.67
CA TYR A 87 -10.70 -8.58 6.77
C TYR A 87 -9.61 -9.44 6.08
N PRO A 88 -9.61 -10.78 6.25
CA PRO A 88 -10.47 -11.55 7.17
C PRO A 88 -10.24 -11.11 8.62
N ARG A 89 -11.17 -11.49 9.51
CA ARG A 89 -11.10 -11.18 10.93
C ARG A 89 -9.73 -11.55 11.49
N ASP A 90 -9.12 -10.65 12.25
CA ASP A 90 -7.84 -10.82 12.94
C ASP A 90 -6.67 -11.23 12.00
N TRP A 91 -6.69 -10.74 10.76
CA TRP A 91 -5.68 -11.11 9.75
C TRP A 91 -4.24 -10.77 10.18
N GLU A 92 -4.06 -9.73 10.99
CA GLU A 92 -2.76 -9.29 11.55
C GLU A 92 -2.15 -10.35 12.48
N GLU A 93 -2.99 -11.17 13.12
CA GLU A 93 -2.55 -12.24 14.02
C GLU A 93 -2.31 -13.57 13.29
N SER A 94 -2.76 -13.68 12.04
CA SER A 94 -2.82 -14.95 11.29
C SER A 94 -1.48 -15.42 10.70
N GLY A 95 -0.34 -14.87 11.13
CA GLY A 95 1.01 -15.25 10.69
C GLY A 95 1.29 -15.09 9.18
N GLY A 96 2.32 -15.75 8.68
CA GLY A 96 2.82 -15.58 7.30
C GLY A 96 4.00 -14.60 7.19
N GLY A 97 4.48 -14.36 5.97
CA GLY A 97 5.64 -13.51 5.71
C GLY A 97 6.98 -14.24 5.93
N TRP A 98 8.02 -13.52 6.37
CA TRP A 98 9.38 -14.04 6.48
C TRP A 98 9.95 -13.97 7.90
N LYS A 99 10.73 -14.99 8.29
CA LYS A 99 11.37 -15.05 9.62
C LYS A 99 12.58 -14.13 9.77
N SER A 100 13.23 -13.77 8.67
CA SER A 100 14.36 -12.84 8.62
C SER A 100 14.36 -12.06 7.30
N GLY A 101 15.18 -11.01 7.21
CA GLY A 101 15.38 -10.25 5.98
C GLY A 101 16.25 -10.96 4.93
N GLU A 102 16.71 -12.18 5.20
CA GLU A 102 17.44 -13.00 4.22
C GLU A 102 16.50 -13.75 3.28
N HIS A 103 15.19 -13.75 3.57
CA HIS A 103 14.14 -14.41 2.79
C HIS A 103 14.41 -15.90 2.49
N THR A 104 15.09 -16.59 3.42
CA THR A 104 15.40 -18.02 3.30
C THR A 104 14.36 -18.92 3.96
N GLU A 105 13.63 -18.41 4.96
CA GLU A 105 12.64 -19.17 5.72
C GLU A 105 11.36 -18.36 5.94
N ARG A 106 10.22 -18.92 5.49
CA ARG A 106 8.90 -18.33 5.71
C ARG A 106 8.44 -18.50 7.16
N LYS A 107 7.72 -17.51 7.67
CA LYS A 107 6.97 -17.65 8.91
C LYS A 107 5.68 -18.43 8.60
N PRO A 108 5.33 -19.49 9.36
CA PRO A 108 4.04 -20.15 9.21
C PRO A 108 2.89 -19.17 9.42
N GLY A 109 1.78 -19.41 8.73
CA GLY A 109 0.55 -18.67 8.93
C GLY A 109 -0.63 -19.62 9.05
N GLU A 110 -1.82 -19.03 9.08
CA GLU A 110 -3.08 -19.77 9.14
C GLU A 110 -3.87 -19.55 7.85
N VAL A 111 -4.66 -20.55 7.47
CA VAL A 111 -5.65 -20.40 6.40
C VAL A 111 -6.94 -19.92 7.06
N PRO A 112 -7.40 -18.68 6.79
CA PRO A 112 -8.60 -18.15 7.43
C PRO A 112 -9.82 -19.02 7.14
N SER A 113 -10.70 -19.15 8.13
CA SER A 113 -11.95 -19.91 8.00
C SER A 113 -12.97 -19.14 7.16
N LYS A 114 -14.08 -19.79 6.78
CA LYS A 114 -15.16 -19.09 6.05
C LYS A 114 -15.78 -18.02 6.94
N GLU A 115 -15.89 -18.33 8.23
CA GLU A 115 -16.44 -17.49 9.27
C GLU A 115 -15.61 -16.21 9.47
N ASP A 116 -14.28 -16.28 9.34
CA ASP A 116 -13.42 -15.09 9.46
C ASP A 116 -13.56 -14.12 8.27
N TYR A 117 -13.87 -14.64 7.07
CA TYR A 117 -14.22 -13.79 5.93
C TYR A 117 -15.64 -13.23 6.03
N GLY A 118 -16.53 -13.94 6.73
CA GLY A 118 -17.97 -13.72 6.70
C GLY A 118 -18.62 -14.35 5.45
N GLU A 119 -19.94 -14.48 5.51
CA GLU A 119 -20.74 -15.02 4.40
C GLU A 119 -21.36 -13.89 3.57
N ALA A 120 -21.56 -14.15 2.27
CA ALA A 120 -22.38 -13.26 1.45
C ALA A 120 -23.85 -13.51 1.81
N TRP A 121 -24.52 -12.49 2.33
CA TRP A 121 -25.88 -12.65 2.86
C TRP A 121 -26.89 -12.75 1.72
N GLU A 122 -27.67 -13.83 1.72
CA GLU A 122 -28.90 -13.94 0.95
C GLU A 122 -30.05 -13.36 1.77
N PHE A 123 -31.02 -12.76 1.09
CA PHE A 123 -32.14 -12.06 1.71
C PHE A 123 -33.45 -12.60 1.15
N ASN A 124 -34.45 -12.73 2.00
CA ASN A 124 -35.78 -13.29 1.69
C ASN A 124 -36.67 -12.38 0.82
N HIS A 125 -36.13 -11.81 -0.25
CA HIS A 125 -36.86 -10.92 -1.16
C HIS A 125 -38.07 -11.60 -1.81
N GLU A 126 -37.99 -12.89 -2.14
CA GLU A 126 -39.09 -13.63 -2.78
C GLU A 126 -40.31 -13.69 -1.87
N GLU A 127 -40.11 -14.11 -0.62
CA GLU A 127 -41.13 -14.18 0.42
C GLU A 127 -41.82 -12.82 0.64
N VAL A 128 -41.04 -11.75 0.76
CA VAL A 128 -41.54 -10.41 1.10
C VAL A 128 -42.21 -9.73 -0.10
N MET A 129 -41.58 -9.77 -1.27
CA MET A 129 -42.00 -8.97 -2.43
C MET A 129 -43.05 -9.66 -3.30
N TYR A 130 -43.10 -11.00 -3.31
CA TYR A 130 -43.93 -11.76 -4.24
C TYR A 130 -44.89 -12.75 -3.57
N GLU A 131 -44.56 -13.29 -2.40
CA GLU A 131 -45.41 -14.28 -1.71
C GLU A 131 -46.32 -13.68 -0.63
N GLY A 132 -46.12 -12.41 -0.26
CA GLY A 132 -46.96 -11.71 0.71
C GLY A 132 -46.68 -12.11 2.17
N SER A 133 -45.43 -12.51 2.47
CA SER A 133 -44.98 -12.81 3.83
C SER A 133 -45.16 -11.60 4.77
N GLU A 134 -45.53 -11.87 6.03
CA GLU A 134 -45.58 -10.84 7.10
C GLU A 134 -44.20 -10.63 7.75
N GLU A 135 -43.22 -11.48 7.45
CA GLU A 135 -41.84 -11.32 7.94
C GLU A 135 -41.16 -10.12 7.25
N PRO A 136 -40.33 -9.33 7.96
CA PRO A 136 -39.57 -8.25 7.34
C PRO A 136 -38.48 -8.77 6.41
N LEU A 137 -38.01 -7.90 5.49
CA LEU A 137 -36.80 -8.17 4.73
C LEU A 137 -35.62 -8.34 5.68
N ARG A 138 -34.98 -9.50 5.63
CA ARG A 138 -33.86 -9.86 6.51
C ARG A 138 -32.90 -10.81 5.78
N PRO A 139 -31.65 -10.92 6.26
CA PRO A 139 -30.80 -12.04 5.91
C PRO A 139 -31.50 -13.37 6.22
N GLU A 140 -31.35 -14.35 5.34
CA GLU A 140 -31.96 -15.68 5.51
C GLU A 140 -31.33 -16.41 6.70
N GLU A 141 -30.01 -16.24 6.86
CA GLU A 141 -29.24 -16.70 8.03
C GLU A 141 -29.01 -15.57 9.03
N ASN A 142 -28.53 -15.91 10.24
CA ASN A 142 -28.19 -14.92 11.25
C ASN A 142 -26.67 -14.62 11.21
N PRO A 143 -26.22 -13.53 10.55
CA PRO A 143 -24.80 -13.26 10.45
C PRO A 143 -24.20 -12.86 11.79
N GLU A 144 -23.06 -13.45 12.14
CA GLU A 144 -22.29 -13.12 13.35
C GLU A 144 -21.02 -12.30 13.04
N TRP A 145 -20.67 -12.21 11.75
CA TRP A 145 -19.52 -11.46 11.25
C TRP A 145 -19.71 -11.10 9.77
N GLY A 146 -18.92 -10.14 9.30
CA GLY A 146 -18.82 -9.74 7.90
C GLY A 146 -17.56 -8.91 7.63
N PRO A 147 -17.20 -8.66 6.35
CA PRO A 147 -15.97 -7.96 5.97
C PRO A 147 -15.76 -6.55 6.54
N ASN A 148 -16.83 -5.91 7.04
CA ASN A 148 -16.82 -4.54 7.56
C ASN A 148 -17.71 -4.45 8.83
N TRP A 149 -17.71 -5.51 9.64
CA TRP A 149 -18.64 -5.66 10.77
C TRP A 149 -18.41 -4.63 11.89
N ASP A 150 -17.17 -4.23 12.10
CA ASP A 150 -16.72 -3.28 13.12
C ASP A 150 -16.56 -1.84 12.58
N GLU A 151 -17.28 -1.50 11.50
CA GLU A 151 -17.29 -0.16 10.91
C GLU A 151 -17.58 0.91 11.96
N ASP A 152 -16.76 1.97 11.92
CA ASP A 152 -16.85 3.18 12.76
C ASP A 152 -16.75 2.94 14.29
N GLN A 153 -16.37 1.75 14.74
CA GLN A 153 -16.21 1.46 16.17
C GLN A 153 -14.90 2.02 16.74
N GLY A 154 -13.77 1.65 16.13
CA GLY A 154 -12.46 2.16 16.52
C GLY A 154 -12.04 1.77 17.94
N ALA A 155 -11.31 2.67 18.59
CA ALA A 155 -10.90 2.53 19.99
C ALA A 155 -10.97 3.86 20.76
N GLY A 156 -10.63 3.80 22.05
CA GLY A 156 -10.73 4.92 22.96
C GLY A 156 -12.15 5.11 23.52
N GLU A 157 -12.28 6.03 24.47
CA GLU A 157 -13.55 6.34 25.13
C GLU A 157 -13.97 7.77 24.84
N TYR A 158 -15.26 8.05 24.80
CA TYR A 158 -15.79 9.41 24.64
C TYR A 158 -15.20 10.35 25.72
N PRO A 159 -14.74 11.57 25.37
CA PRO A 159 -14.84 12.26 24.07
C PRO A 159 -13.63 12.03 23.12
N ASN A 160 -12.73 11.11 23.47
CA ASN A 160 -11.44 10.87 22.81
C ASN A 160 -11.38 9.57 22.01
N SER A 161 -12.53 9.01 21.63
CA SER A 161 -12.57 7.89 20.69
C SER A 161 -11.92 8.28 19.35
N TYR A 162 -11.27 7.33 18.71
CA TYR A 162 -10.58 7.53 17.44
C TYR A 162 -10.75 6.33 16.51
N TYR A 163 -10.78 6.63 15.22
CA TYR A 163 -10.64 5.66 14.16
C TYR A 163 -10.20 6.37 12.88
N PHE A 164 -9.72 5.59 11.92
CA PHE A 164 -9.56 5.98 10.53
C PHE A 164 -9.86 4.78 9.63
N TYR A 165 -9.94 5.00 8.32
CA TYR A 165 -10.20 3.96 7.35
C TYR A 165 -8.91 3.50 6.68
N LEU A 166 -8.66 2.19 6.67
CA LEU A 166 -7.51 1.56 6.04
C LEU A 166 -7.95 0.78 4.78
N PRO A 167 -7.83 1.34 3.58
CA PRO A 167 -7.97 0.57 2.35
C PRO A 167 -6.81 -0.42 2.17
N ARG A 168 -7.08 -1.68 1.83
CA ARG A 168 -6.07 -2.69 1.56
C ARG A 168 -6.32 -3.44 0.25
N ILE A 169 -5.22 -3.70 -0.47
CA ILE A 169 -5.15 -4.56 -1.65
C ILE A 169 -4.01 -5.57 -1.51
N CYS A 170 -3.78 -6.43 -2.51
CA CYS A 170 -2.50 -7.16 -2.58
C CYS A 170 -1.37 -6.15 -2.76
N ASN A 171 -0.29 -6.29 -1.99
CA ASN A 171 0.82 -5.33 -2.02
C ASN A 171 1.83 -5.58 -3.13
N HIS A 172 1.64 -6.61 -3.95
CA HIS A 172 2.55 -7.02 -5.04
C HIS A 172 4.04 -6.95 -4.62
N CYS A 173 4.32 -7.48 -3.43
CA CYS A 173 5.56 -7.25 -2.70
C CYS A 173 6.82 -7.62 -3.50
N THR A 174 7.95 -7.02 -3.14
CA THR A 174 9.28 -7.30 -3.70
C THR A 174 9.75 -8.72 -3.33
N HIS A 175 9.50 -9.12 -2.07
CA HIS A 175 9.73 -10.50 -1.59
C HIS A 175 8.40 -11.19 -1.25
N PRO A 176 7.62 -11.61 -2.26
CA PRO A 176 6.27 -12.14 -2.07
C PRO A 176 6.33 -13.57 -1.48
N SER A 177 6.07 -13.70 -0.18
CA SER A 177 6.03 -15.00 0.50
C SER A 177 5.02 -15.98 -0.11
N CYS A 178 3.98 -15.49 -0.79
CA CYS A 178 3.00 -16.32 -1.48
C CYS A 178 3.57 -17.00 -2.75
N VAL A 179 4.53 -16.37 -3.44
CA VAL A 179 5.24 -16.98 -4.58
C VAL A 179 6.06 -18.16 -4.09
N GLU A 180 6.87 -17.93 -3.06
CA GLU A 180 7.70 -18.99 -2.46
C GLU A 180 6.87 -20.12 -1.85
N ALA A 181 5.71 -19.79 -1.25
CA ALA A 181 4.84 -20.79 -0.67
C ALA A 181 4.19 -21.73 -1.70
N CYS A 182 4.16 -21.40 -2.99
CA CYS A 182 3.48 -22.18 -4.00
C CYS A 182 4.37 -23.34 -4.52
N PRO A 183 4.15 -24.61 -4.13
CA PRO A 183 5.00 -25.73 -4.55
C PRO A 183 4.90 -26.03 -6.05
N ARG A 184 3.88 -25.49 -6.73
CA ARG A 184 3.67 -25.64 -8.17
C ARG A 184 4.22 -24.50 -9.01
N LYS A 185 4.76 -23.45 -8.39
CA LYS A 185 5.19 -22.24 -9.11
C LYS A 185 4.07 -21.71 -10.01
N ALA A 186 2.83 -21.73 -9.51
CA ALA A 186 1.66 -21.16 -10.18
C ALA A 186 1.52 -19.67 -9.89
N ILE A 187 2.17 -19.18 -8.84
CA ILE A 187 2.27 -17.76 -8.56
C ILE A 187 3.63 -17.28 -9.08
N TYR A 188 3.64 -16.15 -9.77
CA TYR A 188 4.84 -15.55 -10.33
C TYR A 188 4.76 -14.03 -10.22
N LYS A 189 5.91 -13.37 -10.24
CA LYS A 189 6.04 -11.92 -10.35
C LYS A 189 6.45 -11.61 -11.79
N ARG A 190 5.75 -10.68 -12.42
CA ARG A 190 6.06 -10.22 -13.78
C ARG A 190 7.35 -9.40 -13.78
N ALA A 191 8.13 -9.55 -14.84
CA ALA A 191 9.43 -8.88 -14.95
C ALA A 191 9.24 -7.40 -15.27
N GLU A 192 8.35 -7.12 -16.22
CA GLU A 192 8.13 -5.79 -16.78
C GLU A 192 7.48 -4.77 -15.85
N ASP A 193 6.78 -5.19 -14.79
CA ASP A 193 6.03 -4.29 -13.91
C ASP A 193 5.92 -4.74 -12.45
N GLY A 194 6.54 -5.86 -12.08
CA GLY A 194 6.52 -6.37 -10.72
C GLY A 194 5.15 -6.84 -10.23
N ILE A 195 4.12 -6.93 -11.09
CA ILE A 195 2.80 -7.43 -10.68
C ILE A 195 2.90 -8.93 -10.40
N VAL A 196 2.67 -9.31 -9.14
CA VAL A 196 2.45 -10.71 -8.76
C VAL A 196 1.11 -11.22 -9.30
N LEU A 197 1.07 -12.39 -9.95
CA LEU A 197 -0.13 -13.03 -10.50
C LEU A 197 -0.20 -14.51 -10.15
N ILE A 198 -1.39 -15.12 -10.33
CA ILE A 198 -1.61 -16.57 -10.18
C ILE A 198 -2.08 -17.12 -11.53
N ASP A 199 -1.28 -17.97 -12.14
CA ASP A 199 -1.62 -18.81 -13.28
C ASP A 199 -2.75 -19.78 -12.88
N GLN A 200 -3.97 -19.47 -13.34
CA GLN A 200 -5.17 -20.24 -13.02
C GLN A 200 -5.15 -21.65 -13.61
N GLU A 201 -4.45 -21.87 -14.72
CA GLU A 201 -4.34 -23.19 -15.38
C GLU A 201 -3.37 -24.12 -14.65
N ARG A 202 -2.36 -23.56 -13.97
CA ARG A 202 -1.40 -24.31 -13.15
C ARG A 202 -1.85 -24.44 -11.69
N CYS A 203 -2.65 -23.50 -11.21
CA CYS A 203 -3.16 -23.50 -9.85
C CYS A 203 -4.06 -24.70 -9.58
N ARG A 204 -3.89 -25.32 -8.41
CA ARG A 204 -4.64 -26.52 -7.97
C ARG A 204 -5.12 -26.41 -6.53
N GLY A 205 -5.13 -25.19 -5.99
CA GLY A 205 -5.81 -24.93 -4.72
C GLY A 205 -5.15 -25.51 -3.47
N TYR A 206 -3.81 -25.60 -3.42
CA TYR A 206 -3.09 -26.09 -2.23
C TYR A 206 -3.15 -25.16 -1.03
N ARG A 207 -3.48 -23.88 -1.24
CA ARG A 207 -3.68 -22.85 -0.20
C ARG A 207 -2.46 -22.48 0.65
N TYR A 208 -1.29 -23.05 0.42
CA TYR A 208 -0.04 -22.56 1.04
C TYR A 208 0.24 -21.07 0.76
N CYS A 209 -0.25 -20.54 -0.36
CA CYS A 209 -0.19 -19.12 -0.66
C CYS A 209 -1.17 -18.27 0.16
N VAL A 210 -2.31 -18.83 0.56
CA VAL A 210 -3.29 -18.20 1.48
C VAL A 210 -2.67 -18.13 2.87
N GLU A 211 -2.12 -19.24 3.33
CA GLU A 211 -1.37 -19.37 4.59
C GLU A 211 -0.15 -18.44 4.65
N GLY A 212 0.67 -18.46 3.59
CA GLY A 212 1.96 -17.79 3.58
C GLY A 212 1.89 -16.28 3.40
N CYS A 213 0.79 -15.74 2.88
CA CYS A 213 0.60 -14.30 2.73
C CYS A 213 0.25 -13.69 4.10
N PRO A 214 1.09 -12.79 4.66
CA PRO A 214 0.78 -12.22 5.96
C PRO A 214 -0.46 -11.31 5.92
N TYR A 215 -0.70 -10.65 4.78
CA TYR A 215 -1.87 -9.79 4.56
C TYR A 215 -3.18 -10.52 4.24
N LYS A 216 -3.14 -11.85 4.09
CA LYS A 216 -4.28 -12.70 3.68
C LYS A 216 -5.00 -12.23 2.41
N LYS A 217 -4.21 -11.71 1.46
CA LYS A 217 -4.68 -11.19 0.15
C LYS A 217 -4.70 -12.21 -0.98
N VAL A 218 -4.59 -13.49 -0.65
CA VAL A 218 -4.84 -14.61 -1.57
C VAL A 218 -6.06 -15.34 -1.06
N TYR A 219 -7.04 -15.56 -1.93
CA TYR A 219 -8.34 -16.15 -1.61
C TYR A 219 -8.45 -17.51 -2.29
N TYR A 220 -9.17 -18.45 -1.70
CA TYR A 220 -9.38 -19.78 -2.28
C TYR A 220 -10.79 -19.93 -2.86
N ASN A 221 -10.91 -20.05 -4.18
CA ASN A 221 -12.19 -20.29 -4.81
C ASN A 221 -12.56 -21.78 -4.70
N ALA A 222 -13.57 -22.10 -3.89
CA ALA A 222 -14.03 -23.47 -3.69
C ALA A 222 -14.73 -24.06 -4.93
N THR A 223 -15.31 -23.20 -5.78
CA THR A 223 -16.00 -23.58 -7.03
C THR A 223 -14.99 -24.03 -8.08
N THR A 224 -13.97 -23.22 -8.36
CA THR A 224 -12.93 -23.54 -9.36
C THR A 224 -11.82 -24.42 -8.80
N LYS A 225 -11.70 -24.51 -7.47
CA LYS A 225 -10.60 -25.18 -6.74
C LYS A 225 -9.23 -24.57 -7.05
N THR A 226 -9.20 -23.27 -7.32
CA THR A 226 -8.00 -22.46 -7.51
C THR A 226 -7.92 -21.37 -6.45
N SER A 227 -6.75 -20.74 -6.35
CA SER A 227 -6.58 -19.51 -5.56
C SER A 227 -6.56 -18.31 -6.49
N GLU A 228 -7.13 -17.21 -6.02
CA GLU A 228 -7.30 -15.96 -6.75
C GLU A 228 -6.85 -14.78 -5.87
N LYS A 229 -6.48 -13.66 -6.50
CA LYS A 229 -6.04 -12.45 -5.80
C LYS A 229 -6.11 -11.24 -6.71
N CYS A 230 -5.98 -10.05 -6.13
CA CYS A 230 -5.81 -8.79 -6.87
C CYS A 230 -4.76 -8.95 -7.98
N ILE A 231 -5.10 -8.49 -9.18
CA ILE A 231 -4.25 -8.54 -10.38
C ILE A 231 -3.64 -7.17 -10.73
N PHE A 232 -3.70 -6.22 -9.78
CA PHE A 232 -3.37 -4.80 -9.98
C PHE A 232 -4.01 -4.15 -11.21
N CYS A 233 -5.15 -4.70 -11.66
CA CYS A 233 -5.79 -4.34 -12.92
C CYS A 233 -4.83 -4.32 -14.12
N TYR A 234 -3.90 -5.29 -14.24
CA TYR A 234 -2.95 -5.31 -15.36
C TYR A 234 -3.60 -5.14 -16.75
N PRO A 235 -4.81 -5.67 -17.05
CA PRO A 235 -5.44 -5.44 -18.35
C PRO A 235 -5.75 -3.96 -18.62
N ARG A 236 -6.12 -3.21 -17.58
CA ARG A 236 -6.38 -1.75 -17.66
C ARG A 236 -5.09 -0.99 -17.93
N LYS A 237 -4.01 -1.35 -17.23
CA LYS A 237 -2.68 -0.74 -17.41
C LYS A 237 -2.10 -1.01 -18.80
N GLU A 238 -2.34 -2.19 -19.36
CA GLU A 238 -1.81 -2.60 -20.67
C GLU A 238 -2.55 -2.04 -21.87
N GLY A 239 -3.64 -1.31 -21.64
CA GLY A 239 -4.41 -0.74 -22.73
C GLY A 239 -5.41 -1.69 -23.36
N GLU A 240 -5.89 -2.71 -22.64
CA GLU A 240 -6.97 -3.59 -23.13
C GLU A 240 -8.36 -2.93 -23.11
N GLY A 241 -8.42 -1.60 -23.00
CA GLY A 241 -9.65 -0.83 -23.13
C GLY A 241 -10.20 -0.82 -24.57
N PRO A 242 -11.46 -0.37 -24.78
CA PRO A 242 -12.12 -0.38 -26.08
C PRO A 242 -11.34 0.30 -27.21
N GLU A 243 -10.48 1.27 -26.88
CA GLU A 243 -9.70 2.06 -27.83
C GLU A 243 -8.17 1.89 -27.70
N GLY A 244 -7.69 0.87 -26.96
CA GLY A 244 -6.26 0.69 -26.72
C GLY A 244 -5.69 1.59 -25.62
N GLU A 245 -6.56 2.27 -24.86
CA GLU A 245 -6.19 3.27 -23.85
C GLU A 245 -5.82 2.63 -22.51
N THR A 246 -4.77 3.16 -21.88
CA THR A 246 -4.36 2.75 -20.53
C THR A 246 -5.22 3.45 -19.49
N PHE A 247 -5.65 2.68 -18.49
CA PHE A 247 -6.45 3.17 -17.37
C PHE A 247 -5.79 2.81 -16.05
N ALA A 248 -5.97 3.68 -15.05
CA ALA A 248 -5.55 3.38 -13.71
C ALA A 248 -6.32 2.17 -13.16
N PRO A 249 -5.79 1.48 -12.12
CA PRO A 249 -6.57 0.46 -11.43
C PRO A 249 -7.94 1.01 -10.99
N ALA A 250 -9.00 0.22 -11.16
CA ALA A 250 -10.37 0.67 -10.88
C ALA A 250 -10.54 1.21 -9.44
N CYS A 251 -9.82 0.64 -8.47
CA CYS A 251 -9.85 1.13 -7.09
C CYS A 251 -9.25 2.54 -6.91
N ALA A 252 -8.37 2.98 -7.82
CA ALA A 252 -7.76 4.31 -7.86
C ALA A 252 -8.59 5.30 -8.68
N GLU A 253 -8.99 4.90 -9.89
CA GLU A 253 -9.74 5.76 -10.79
C GLU A 253 -11.11 6.15 -10.24
N GLU A 254 -11.83 5.17 -9.67
CA GLU A 254 -13.17 5.37 -9.11
C GLU A 254 -13.17 5.94 -7.69
N CYS A 255 -12.00 6.32 -7.14
CA CYS A 255 -11.87 6.79 -5.77
C CYS A 255 -12.39 8.24 -5.64
N PRO A 256 -13.58 8.49 -5.03
CA PRO A 256 -14.15 9.84 -4.99
C PRO A 256 -13.28 10.89 -4.29
N PRO A 257 -12.62 10.60 -3.14
CA PRO A 257 -11.73 11.59 -2.52
C PRO A 257 -10.35 11.66 -3.19
N GLN A 258 -10.12 10.90 -4.26
CA GLN A 258 -8.86 10.91 -5.02
C GLN A 258 -7.61 10.67 -4.15
N LEU A 259 -7.66 9.69 -3.24
CA LEU A 259 -6.59 9.44 -2.26
C LEU A 259 -5.44 8.58 -2.80
N ARG A 260 -5.61 7.93 -3.95
CA ARG A 260 -4.63 7.00 -4.54
C ARG A 260 -3.77 7.69 -5.58
N LEU A 261 -2.47 7.45 -5.52
CA LEU A 261 -1.50 7.74 -6.57
C LEU A 261 -0.94 6.41 -7.05
N VAL A 262 -0.70 6.28 -8.36
CA VAL A 262 -0.22 5.03 -8.97
C VAL A 262 0.89 5.36 -9.95
N GLY A 263 1.98 4.60 -9.87
CA GLY A 263 3.09 4.72 -10.80
C GLY A 263 4.13 3.64 -10.54
N PHE A 264 5.35 3.86 -11.00
CA PHE A 264 6.47 2.98 -10.73
C PHE A 264 7.31 3.52 -9.58
N LEU A 265 7.77 2.64 -8.71
CA LEU A 265 8.57 2.99 -7.54
C LEU A 265 9.94 3.55 -7.96
N ASP A 266 10.46 3.09 -9.08
CA ASP A 266 11.74 3.45 -9.68
C ASP A 266 11.68 4.67 -10.64
N ASP A 267 10.51 5.30 -10.82
CA ASP A 267 10.38 6.57 -11.57
C ASP A 267 10.77 7.75 -10.67
N GLU A 268 12.04 8.18 -10.70
CA GLU A 268 12.56 9.25 -9.83
C GLU A 268 11.78 10.58 -9.95
N GLU A 269 11.19 10.85 -11.12
CA GLU A 269 10.38 12.05 -11.33
C GLU A 269 8.92 11.86 -10.90
N GLY A 270 8.51 10.63 -10.67
CA GLY A 270 7.15 10.21 -10.36
C GLY A 270 6.73 10.51 -8.92
N PRO A 271 5.41 10.63 -8.66
CA PRO A 271 4.90 10.92 -7.33
C PRO A 271 5.19 9.79 -6.33
N ILE A 272 5.33 8.55 -6.81
CA ILE A 272 5.57 7.39 -5.95
C ILE A 272 6.98 7.47 -5.37
N TYR A 273 8.01 7.55 -6.21
CA TYR A 273 9.40 7.69 -5.76
C TYR A 273 9.56 8.89 -4.83
N LYS A 274 9.02 10.05 -5.21
CA LYS A 274 9.13 11.25 -4.38
C LYS A 274 8.53 11.07 -2.99
N LEU A 275 7.33 10.49 -2.88
CA LEU A 275 6.68 10.33 -1.59
C LEU A 275 7.28 9.19 -0.74
N VAL A 276 7.84 8.15 -1.37
CA VAL A 276 8.36 6.95 -0.69
C VAL A 276 9.85 7.07 -0.39
N GLU A 277 10.67 7.41 -1.38
CA GLU A 277 12.14 7.38 -1.32
C GLU A 277 12.74 8.77 -1.05
N GLU A 278 12.22 9.84 -1.66
CA GLU A 278 12.80 11.19 -1.49
C GLU A 278 12.34 11.87 -0.19
N TYR A 279 11.03 11.87 0.07
CA TYR A 279 10.43 12.53 1.22
C TYR A 279 10.15 11.61 2.40
N GLU A 280 10.16 10.29 2.18
CA GLU A 280 9.91 9.26 3.21
C GLU A 280 8.60 9.49 4.00
N VAL A 281 7.57 10.04 3.34
CA VAL A 281 6.26 10.34 3.95
C VAL A 281 5.21 9.26 3.68
N ALA A 282 5.44 8.39 2.70
CA ALA A 282 4.57 7.27 2.36
C ALA A 282 5.20 5.95 2.83
N LEU A 283 4.55 5.30 3.78
CA LEU A 283 5.14 4.18 4.52
C LEU A 283 4.50 2.83 4.19
N PRO A 284 5.27 1.74 4.18
CA PRO A 284 4.73 0.40 3.98
C PRO A 284 3.86 -0.03 5.16
N LEU A 285 2.80 -0.81 4.89
CA LEU A 285 2.00 -1.45 5.95
C LEU A 285 2.68 -2.73 6.44
N HIS A 286 2.89 -2.84 7.75
CA HIS A 286 3.56 -3.93 8.45
C HIS A 286 4.93 -4.31 7.84
N PRO A 287 5.93 -3.41 7.91
CA PRO A 287 7.28 -3.70 7.41
C PRO A 287 7.95 -4.90 8.11
N GLU A 288 7.55 -5.23 9.34
CA GLU A 288 8.04 -6.37 10.12
C GLU A 288 7.67 -7.74 9.53
N TYR A 289 6.71 -7.79 8.58
CA TYR A 289 6.45 -8.99 7.78
C TYR A 289 7.54 -9.27 6.74
N ARG A 290 8.41 -8.28 6.48
CA ARG A 290 9.61 -8.37 5.64
C ARG A 290 9.33 -8.82 4.21
N THR A 291 8.12 -8.60 3.72
CA THR A 291 7.80 -8.85 2.31
C THR A 291 8.22 -7.70 1.41
N GLN A 292 8.54 -6.52 1.98
CA GLN A 292 8.72 -5.24 1.27
C GLN A 292 7.51 -4.93 0.37
N PRO A 293 6.38 -4.50 0.96
CA PRO A 293 5.16 -4.23 0.21
C PRO A 293 5.31 -2.99 -0.70
N ASN A 294 4.71 -3.03 -1.89
CA ASN A 294 4.72 -1.93 -2.88
C ASN A 294 3.41 -1.12 -2.86
N VAL A 295 2.75 -1.10 -1.70
CA VAL A 295 1.60 -0.24 -1.41
C VAL A 295 1.93 0.49 -0.12
N TYR A 296 1.88 1.81 -0.19
CA TYR A 296 2.36 2.72 0.82
C TYR A 296 1.23 3.64 1.29
N TYR A 297 1.36 4.16 2.49
CA TYR A 297 0.32 4.92 3.16
C TYR A 297 0.88 6.24 3.67
N ILE A 298 0.20 7.34 3.37
CA ILE A 298 0.42 8.58 4.12
C ILE A 298 -0.34 8.42 5.44
N PRO A 299 0.33 8.49 6.60
CA PRO A 299 -0.31 8.26 7.89
C PRO A 299 -1.39 9.33 8.19
N PRO A 300 -2.45 8.98 8.93
CA PRO A 300 -3.54 9.90 9.21
C PRO A 300 -3.17 10.88 10.34
N PHE A 301 -3.57 12.14 10.18
CA PHE A 301 -3.62 13.11 11.27
C PHE A 301 -4.92 12.93 12.05
N ALA A 302 -4.83 13.07 13.37
CA ALA A 302 -5.98 13.09 14.25
C ALA A 302 -6.25 14.52 14.74
N PRO A 303 -7.51 14.89 15.04
CA PRO A 303 -7.76 16.05 15.88
C PRO A 303 -7.17 15.83 17.29
N PRO A 304 -6.91 16.93 18.03
CA PRO A 304 -6.42 16.84 19.40
C PRO A 304 -7.46 16.22 20.35
N GLN A 305 -6.98 15.71 21.48
CA GLN A 305 -7.78 15.22 22.59
C GLN A 305 -8.47 16.35 23.36
N HIS A 306 -9.47 15.98 24.14
CA HIS A 306 -10.14 16.85 25.10
C HIS A 306 -9.97 16.33 26.53
N SER A 307 -9.77 17.24 27.48
CA SER A 307 -9.80 16.95 28.91
C SER A 307 -11.23 16.64 29.39
N GLU A 308 -11.36 16.17 30.64
CA GLU A 308 -12.67 15.96 31.28
C GLU A 308 -13.51 17.24 31.36
N ASP A 309 -12.84 18.40 31.47
CA ASP A 309 -13.46 19.73 31.48
C ASP A 309 -13.82 20.24 30.06
N GLY A 310 -13.52 19.47 29.01
CA GLY A 310 -13.79 19.81 27.62
C GLY A 310 -12.73 20.71 26.96
N GLU A 311 -11.60 20.96 27.62
CA GLU A 311 -10.50 21.76 27.06
C GLU A 311 -9.68 20.94 26.06
N THR A 312 -9.26 21.56 24.96
CA THR A 312 -8.36 20.90 23.99
C THR A 312 -6.96 20.71 24.59
N VAL A 313 -6.45 19.48 24.49
CA VAL A 313 -5.10 19.10 24.91
C VAL A 313 -4.24 18.89 23.67
N ASP A 314 -2.99 19.37 23.69
CA ASP A 314 -2.03 19.26 22.58
C ASP A 314 -1.44 17.84 22.48
N VAL A 315 -2.33 16.86 22.32
CA VAL A 315 -2.06 15.43 22.15
C VAL A 315 -3.06 14.90 21.13
N ASP A 316 -2.58 14.21 20.11
CA ASP A 316 -3.42 13.62 19.07
C ASP A 316 -4.34 12.52 19.62
N ARG A 317 -5.56 12.41 19.09
CA ARG A 317 -6.48 11.32 19.47
C ARG A 317 -6.01 9.95 19.00
N ILE A 318 -5.36 9.86 17.84
CA ILE A 318 -4.76 8.61 17.37
C ILE A 318 -3.37 8.51 18.02
N PRO A 319 -3.10 7.48 18.84
CA PRO A 319 -1.78 7.32 19.45
C PRO A 319 -0.71 7.08 18.37
N ARG A 320 0.39 7.84 18.40
CA ARG A 320 1.51 7.60 17.47
C ARG A 320 2.10 6.19 17.62
N THR A 321 2.07 5.62 18.83
CA THR A 321 2.48 4.23 19.08
C THR A 321 1.62 3.23 18.32
N TYR A 322 0.33 3.50 18.15
CA TYR A 322 -0.54 2.64 17.36
C TYR A 322 -0.23 2.76 15.86
N LEU A 323 0.09 3.96 15.38
CA LEU A 323 0.53 4.13 13.99
C LEU A 323 1.90 3.48 13.73
N GLU A 324 2.79 3.47 14.71
CA GLU A 324 4.09 2.78 14.65
C GLU A 324 3.92 1.27 14.52
N GLU A 325 2.94 0.67 15.20
CA GLU A 325 2.62 -0.75 15.05
C GLU A 325 2.20 -1.11 13.61
N LEU A 326 1.55 -0.18 12.90
CA LEU A 326 1.11 -0.39 11.51
C LEU A 326 2.18 -0.05 10.47
N PHE A 327 2.96 1.01 10.68
CA PHE A 327 3.82 1.59 9.64
C PHE A 327 5.32 1.57 9.97
N GLY A 328 5.69 1.13 11.18
CA GLY A 328 7.06 1.15 11.69
C GLY A 328 7.48 2.51 12.25
N GLU A 329 8.71 2.58 12.76
CA GLU A 329 9.27 3.75 13.46
C GLU A 329 9.32 5.02 12.59
N GLY A 330 9.44 4.89 11.27
CA GLY A 330 9.46 6.02 10.33
C GLY A 330 8.19 6.89 10.34
N VAL A 331 7.10 6.41 10.95
CA VAL A 331 5.85 7.17 11.05
C VAL A 331 5.96 8.48 11.79
N HIS A 332 6.85 8.57 12.79
CA HIS A 332 7.05 9.80 13.55
C HIS A 332 7.64 10.90 12.67
N ASP A 333 8.69 10.56 11.91
CA ASP A 333 9.37 11.50 11.01
C ASP A 333 8.48 11.90 9.81
N ALA A 334 7.70 10.95 9.28
CA ALA A 334 6.72 11.21 8.23
C ALA A 334 5.66 12.22 8.68
N LEU A 335 5.05 12.01 9.85
CA LEU A 335 4.05 12.92 10.43
C LEU A 335 4.64 14.32 10.68
N ASP A 336 5.83 14.39 11.27
CA ASP A 336 6.50 15.65 11.57
C ASP A 336 6.88 16.41 10.29
N THR A 337 7.31 15.69 9.25
CA THR A 337 7.63 16.26 7.93
C THR A 337 6.38 16.83 7.25
N ILE A 338 5.29 16.07 7.18
CA ILE A 338 4.05 16.55 6.57
C ILE A 338 3.48 17.73 7.35
N GLU A 339 3.51 17.70 8.69
CA GLU A 339 3.02 18.81 9.51
C GLU A 339 3.86 20.09 9.31
N ARG A 340 5.19 19.96 9.22
CA ARG A 340 6.08 21.09 8.88
C ARG A 340 5.72 21.70 7.53
N GLU A 341 5.45 20.86 6.53
CA GLU A 341 5.06 21.30 5.19
C GLU A 341 3.66 21.95 5.17
N ARG A 342 2.69 21.42 5.93
CA ARG A 342 1.38 22.07 6.13
C ARG A 342 1.52 23.45 6.75
N GLN A 343 2.35 23.60 7.77
CA GLN A 343 2.61 24.90 8.41
C GLN A 343 3.35 25.87 7.47
N LYS A 344 4.20 25.37 6.57
CA LYS A 344 4.86 26.17 5.53
C LYS A 344 3.83 26.73 4.54
N VAL A 345 2.92 25.88 4.03
CA VAL A 345 1.84 26.31 3.11
C VAL A 345 0.85 27.25 3.80
N ASN A 346 0.47 26.98 5.05
CA ASN A 346 -0.41 27.88 5.84
C ASN A 346 0.18 29.29 6.02
N ARG A 347 1.51 29.43 5.97
CA ARG A 347 2.19 30.74 6.01
C ARG A 347 2.39 31.38 4.62
N GLY A 348 1.80 30.79 3.58
CA GLY A 348 1.88 31.27 2.20
C GLY A 348 3.12 30.78 1.43
N GLY A 349 3.83 29.76 1.93
CA GLY A 349 4.91 29.10 1.18
C GLY A 349 4.41 28.00 0.24
N GLU A 350 5.33 27.41 -0.52
CA GLU A 350 5.08 26.29 -1.44
C GLU A 350 5.56 24.96 -0.83
N SER A 351 4.90 23.84 -1.15
CA SER A 351 5.29 22.50 -0.69
C SER A 351 5.00 21.46 -1.75
N GLU A 352 6.04 20.85 -2.29
CA GLU A 352 5.92 19.79 -3.29
C GLU A 352 5.18 18.57 -2.74
N ILE A 353 5.41 18.19 -1.48
CA ILE A 353 4.66 17.10 -0.83
C ILE A 353 3.16 17.39 -0.87
N LEU A 354 2.72 18.59 -0.48
CA LEU A 354 1.31 18.93 -0.49
C LEU A 354 0.76 19.09 -1.90
N ASP A 355 1.54 19.61 -2.85
CA ASP A 355 1.17 19.70 -4.25
C ASP A 355 0.90 18.31 -4.84
N LEU A 356 1.76 17.32 -4.54
CA LEU A 356 1.58 15.92 -4.94
C LEU A 356 0.32 15.29 -4.31
N LEU A 357 0.11 15.47 -3.00
CA LEU A 357 -1.02 14.85 -2.27
C LEU A 357 -2.38 15.49 -2.60
N THR A 358 -2.39 16.76 -2.97
CA THR A 358 -3.60 17.50 -3.33
C THR A 358 -3.85 17.57 -4.84
N ASP A 359 -2.96 17.01 -5.65
CA ASP A 359 -3.14 16.97 -7.11
C ASP A 359 -4.42 16.21 -7.48
N THR A 360 -5.17 16.78 -8.42
CA THR A 360 -6.40 16.21 -8.98
C THR A 360 -6.26 15.85 -10.44
N ASN A 361 -5.13 16.17 -11.08
CA ASN A 361 -4.85 15.87 -12.48
C ASN A 361 -4.51 14.37 -12.65
N PRO A 362 -5.35 13.57 -13.32
CA PRO A 362 -5.11 12.14 -13.48
C PRO A 362 -3.76 11.79 -14.11
N ALA A 363 -3.27 12.59 -15.07
CA ALA A 363 -1.99 12.32 -15.74
C ALA A 363 -0.78 12.45 -14.81
N ARG A 364 -0.86 13.28 -13.76
CA ARG A 364 0.21 13.42 -12.76
C ARG A 364 0.05 12.40 -11.63
N LYS A 365 -1.18 12.05 -11.28
CA LYS A 365 -1.48 11.04 -10.25
C LYS A 365 -1.22 9.60 -10.70
N TYR A 366 -1.42 9.32 -11.99
CA TYR A 366 -1.37 8.00 -12.58
C TYR A 366 -0.33 7.97 -13.70
N ARG A 367 0.94 7.75 -13.32
CA ARG A 367 2.06 7.61 -14.25
C ARG A 367 2.26 6.14 -14.59
N LEU A 368 1.47 5.65 -15.55
CA LEU A 368 1.31 4.21 -15.81
C LEU A 368 2.18 3.68 -16.97
N GLU A 369 2.81 4.58 -17.72
CA GLU A 369 3.70 4.22 -18.84
C GLU A 369 5.07 3.83 -18.29
N VAL A 370 5.62 2.72 -18.81
CA VAL A 370 7.02 2.36 -18.56
C VAL A 370 7.89 3.40 -19.25
N PHE A 371 8.84 3.97 -18.51
CA PHE A 371 9.76 4.98 -18.98
C PHE A 371 11.08 4.33 -19.39
N ASP A 372 11.77 4.88 -20.38
CA ASP A 372 13.10 4.42 -20.77
C ASP A 372 14.14 4.93 -19.76
N ASP A 373 15.11 4.10 -19.39
CA ASP A 373 16.28 4.53 -18.61
C ASP A 373 17.01 5.67 -19.35
N ALA A 374 17.08 6.86 -18.75
CA ALA A 374 17.73 8.03 -19.31
C ALA A 374 19.27 7.94 -19.33
#